data_AF-A0A2V9DA35-F1
#
_entry.id   AF-A0A2V9DA35-F1
#
_cell.length_a   1.000
_cell.length_b   1.000
_cell.length_c   1.000
_cell.angle_alpha   90.00
_cell.angle_beta   90.00
_cell.angle_gamma   90.00
#
_symmetry.space_group_name_H-M   'P 1'
#
loop_
_entity.id
_entity.type
_entity.pdbx_description
1 polymer ?
#
loop_
_entity_poly.entity_id
_entity_poly.type
_entity_poly.pdbx_seq_one_letter_code
_entity_poly.pdbx_strand_id
1 'polypeptide(L)'
;AINTLEYWGTGFTYAFGQSYRPDSPWPAFQVTYHASLSYAVPAMRVDVMRSNPDGLIQGGGGLPLAAPQRQIQVVSGKFAWNESVPGAGFVPASTAAPAPGAFNDRLLQLWTTPFGVLKMAVQAGSAAKLTTEAGASVITFPLSGALQGITMKAALNAKNQVERVETRTEDPVLGDMVTETTYSDYKELSEITTDVLFPTHIVQKQGGFPVLDLTITKTDNNNPYVVFPVPDSVEKAGQGPAPVKVETTKVSDGVWYLTGGTHHSVAVEFKNYVALVECPLNDDRAVAVIDAVKKTIPNKPIRYVVNSHHHFDHAGGLRACAAEGAAILTAAENKPYYEKLWAMPHTLRPDQLAKAPKKPVIETVADKRVLTDGTRTLELYHLQGSNHDDAMLIGYLPKEKVLIEADVYNPAPANAAPGPVVKESVNLYENIKRLDLDVQQIAPLHGRLVMMSDLQKAIGRN
;
A
#
# COMPACT_ATOMS: atom_id res chain seq x y z
N ALA A 1 35.17 -7.80 7.28
CA ALA A 1 33.77 -8.16 6.98
C ALA A 1 32.91 -6.94 7.21
N ILE A 2 32.06 -6.56 6.25
CA ILE A 2 31.22 -5.34 6.33
C ILE A 2 30.15 -5.56 7.41
N ASN A 3 30.17 -4.74 8.45
CA ASN A 3 29.19 -4.77 9.54
C ASN A 3 28.21 -3.60 9.48
N THR A 4 28.68 -2.46 8.99
CA THR A 4 27.90 -1.25 8.73
C THR A 4 28.13 -0.81 7.30
N LEU A 5 27.15 -0.13 6.72
CA LEU A 5 27.25 0.47 5.40
C LEU A 5 26.30 1.66 5.33
N GLU A 6 26.74 2.70 4.64
CA GLU A 6 25.89 3.78 4.16
C GLU A 6 26.02 3.89 2.65
N TYR A 7 24.92 4.25 1.99
CA TYR A 7 24.95 4.56 0.56
C TYR A 7 23.94 5.65 0.22
N TRP A 8 24.32 6.47 -0.76
CA TRP A 8 23.54 7.58 -1.27
C TRP A 8 23.27 7.40 -2.76
N GLY A 9 22.11 7.87 -3.19
CA GLY A 9 21.75 7.82 -4.60
C GLY A 9 20.62 8.76 -4.96
N THR A 10 20.28 8.74 -6.24
CA THR A 10 19.14 9.45 -6.80
C THR A 10 18.41 8.54 -7.78
N GLY A 11 17.14 8.82 -8.06
CA GLY A 11 16.37 8.04 -9.02
C GLY A 11 14.90 8.10 -8.71
N PHE A 12 14.24 6.95 -8.67
CA PHE A 12 12.81 6.84 -8.49
C PHE A 12 12.42 5.81 -7.41
N THR A 13 11.38 6.15 -6.66
CA THR A 13 10.55 5.18 -5.94
C THR A 13 9.15 5.25 -6.53
N TYR A 14 8.34 4.22 -6.35
CA TYR A 14 7.01 4.21 -6.96
C TYR A 14 5.92 3.93 -5.92
N ALA A 15 4.73 4.49 -6.14
CA ALA A 15 3.54 4.25 -5.33
C ALA A 15 2.95 2.86 -5.68
N PHE A 16 3.53 1.82 -5.09
CA PHE A 16 3.13 0.44 -5.32
C PHE A 16 1.61 0.24 -5.13
N GLY A 17 0.95 -0.35 -6.14
CA GLY A 17 -0.49 -0.61 -6.11
C GLY A 17 -1.40 0.60 -6.38
N GLN A 18 -0.86 1.72 -6.87
CA GLN A 18 -1.58 2.98 -7.07
C GLN A 18 -1.63 3.43 -8.55
N SER A 19 -1.55 2.49 -9.50
CA SER A 19 -1.51 2.81 -10.93
C SER A 19 -2.76 3.56 -11.40
N TYR A 20 -2.60 4.47 -12.37
CA TYR A 20 -3.73 5.22 -12.95
C TYR A 20 -4.75 4.32 -13.65
N ARG A 21 -4.26 3.26 -14.31
CA ARG A 21 -5.07 2.23 -14.95
C ARG A 21 -4.77 0.86 -14.36
N PRO A 22 -5.71 -0.10 -14.43
CA PRO A 22 -5.42 -1.50 -14.13
C PRO A 22 -4.26 -2.02 -14.98
N ASP A 23 -3.41 -2.85 -14.40
CA ASP A 23 -2.27 -3.49 -15.09
C ASP A 23 -1.28 -2.52 -15.76
N SER A 24 -1.12 -1.31 -15.21
CA SER A 24 -0.17 -0.30 -15.69
C SER A 24 0.90 0.04 -14.64
N PRO A 25 2.02 0.66 -15.02
CA PRO A 25 3.08 1.02 -14.07
C PRO A 25 2.58 1.89 -12.92
N TRP A 26 3.20 1.70 -11.76
CA TRP A 26 2.97 2.50 -10.56
C TRP A 26 3.41 3.97 -10.77
N PRO A 27 2.75 4.96 -10.14
CA PRO A 27 3.18 6.35 -10.21
C PRO A 27 4.56 6.54 -9.60
N ALA A 28 5.43 7.28 -10.28
CA ALA A 28 6.80 7.50 -9.85
C ALA A 28 6.92 8.75 -8.96
N PHE A 29 7.81 8.69 -7.98
CA PHE A 29 8.38 9.84 -7.28
C PHE A 29 9.85 9.95 -7.68
N GLN A 30 10.30 11.15 -8.04
CA GLN A 30 11.74 11.43 -8.05
C GLN A 30 12.26 11.43 -6.63
N VAL A 31 13.46 10.88 -6.41
CA VAL A 31 14.04 10.77 -5.07
C VAL A 31 15.51 11.14 -4.98
N THR A 32 15.88 11.73 -3.84
CA THR A 32 17.22 11.56 -3.25
C THR A 32 17.12 10.51 -2.15
N TYR A 33 18.09 9.61 -2.08
CA TYR A 33 18.05 8.43 -1.23
C TYR A 33 19.32 8.34 -0.39
N HIS A 34 19.17 8.08 0.90
CA HIS A 34 20.25 7.72 1.81
C HIS A 34 19.81 6.54 2.65
N ALA A 35 20.59 5.46 2.66
CA ALA A 35 20.42 4.39 3.62
C ALA A 35 21.66 4.25 4.49
N SER A 36 21.43 4.04 5.79
CA SER A 36 22.45 3.60 6.75
C SER A 36 21.99 2.26 7.33
N LEU A 37 22.88 1.28 7.43
CA LEU A 37 22.53 -0.05 7.92
C LEU A 37 23.60 -0.66 8.83
N SER A 38 23.16 -1.62 9.66
CA SER A 38 24.00 -2.47 10.49
C SER A 38 23.53 -3.92 10.42
N TYR A 39 24.48 -4.84 10.33
CA TYR A 39 24.24 -6.28 10.35
C TYR A 39 24.56 -6.93 11.70
N ALA A 40 25.33 -6.25 12.55
CA ALA A 40 25.68 -6.78 13.88
C ALA A 40 24.46 -6.78 14.81
N VAL A 41 23.77 -5.63 14.85
CA VAL A 41 22.39 -5.54 15.30
C VAL A 41 21.58 -5.22 14.04
N PRO A 42 20.71 -6.12 13.56
CA PRO A 42 19.96 -5.91 12.33
C PRO A 42 19.18 -4.59 12.39
N ALA A 43 19.62 -3.63 11.59
CA ALA A 43 19.03 -2.30 11.56
C ALA A 43 19.27 -1.59 10.22
N MET A 44 18.31 -0.76 9.83
CA MET A 44 18.35 0.05 8.63
C MET A 44 17.55 1.32 8.85
N ARG A 45 18.11 2.48 8.48
CA ARG A 45 17.42 3.76 8.33
C ARG A 45 17.47 4.14 6.87
N VAL A 46 16.31 4.42 6.28
CA VAL A 46 16.16 4.90 4.91
C VAL A 46 15.59 6.31 4.99
N ASP A 47 16.37 7.29 4.57
CA ASP A 47 16.03 8.70 4.49
C ASP A 47 15.87 9.10 3.03
N VAL A 48 14.63 9.44 2.65
CA VAL A 48 14.24 9.70 1.27
C VAL A 48 13.56 11.04 1.19
N MET A 49 14.03 11.90 0.29
CA MET A 49 13.27 13.05 -0.16
C MET A 49 12.54 12.66 -1.44
N ARG A 50 11.22 12.84 -1.49
CA ARG A 50 10.38 12.59 -2.66
C ARG A 50 9.93 13.91 -3.27
N SER A 51 9.96 14.00 -4.58
CA SER A 51 9.38 15.09 -5.37
C SER A 51 8.56 14.56 -6.53
N ASN A 52 7.74 15.44 -7.11
CA ASN A 52 7.01 15.14 -8.32
C ASN A 52 7.98 14.82 -9.48
N PRO A 53 7.68 13.81 -10.31
CA PRO A 53 8.41 13.60 -11.56
C PRO A 53 8.03 14.67 -12.59
N ASP A 54 8.82 14.74 -13.66
CA ASP A 54 8.50 15.60 -14.80
C ASP A 54 7.26 15.08 -15.56
N GLY A 55 6.50 16.01 -16.16
CA GLY A 55 5.38 15.68 -17.04
C GLY A 55 4.03 15.52 -16.35
N LEU A 56 3.13 14.76 -17.00
CA LEU A 56 1.78 14.50 -16.49
C LEU A 56 1.84 13.47 -15.37
N ILE A 57 1.20 13.79 -14.24
CA ILE A 57 1.19 12.94 -13.04
C ILE A 57 -0.22 12.41 -12.86
N GLN A 58 -0.35 11.08 -12.91
CA GLN A 58 -1.59 10.35 -12.72
C GLN A 58 -1.35 9.10 -11.88
N GLY A 59 -2.41 8.58 -11.29
CA GLY A 59 -2.39 7.53 -10.28
C GLY A 59 -2.44 8.09 -8.86
N GLY A 60 -2.49 7.18 -7.89
CA GLY A 60 -2.62 7.51 -6.47
C GLY A 60 -1.28 7.75 -5.77
N GLY A 61 -1.21 7.35 -4.50
CA GLY A 61 -0.03 7.54 -3.65
C GLY A 61 0.16 8.97 -3.14
N GLY A 62 -0.89 9.81 -3.23
CA GLY A 62 -0.84 11.23 -2.85
C GLY A 62 -0.18 12.15 -3.88
N LEU A 63 -0.01 11.67 -5.11
CA LEU A 63 0.50 12.46 -6.22
C LEU A 63 -0.62 13.29 -6.89
N PRO A 64 -0.31 14.47 -7.46
CA PRO A 64 0.96 15.18 -7.34
C PRO A 64 1.15 15.73 -5.91
N LEU A 65 2.39 15.71 -5.45
CA LEU A 65 2.78 16.30 -4.17
C LEU A 65 2.61 17.82 -4.20
N ALA A 66 2.02 18.39 -3.16
CA ALA A 66 1.94 19.85 -2.99
C ALA A 66 3.32 20.50 -2.75
N ALA A 67 4.25 19.76 -2.14
CA ALA A 67 5.64 20.13 -1.90
C ALA A 67 6.49 18.86 -1.74
N PRO A 68 7.82 18.92 -1.89
CA PRO A 68 8.69 17.78 -1.59
C PRO A 68 8.45 17.21 -0.19
N GLN A 69 8.45 15.89 -0.07
CA GLN A 69 8.16 15.18 1.18
C GLN A 69 9.37 14.35 1.60
N ARG A 70 9.84 14.56 2.83
CA ARG A 70 10.88 13.71 3.44
C ARG A 70 10.23 12.56 4.21
N GLN A 71 10.73 11.36 4.00
CA GLN A 71 10.33 10.17 4.75
C GLN A 71 11.57 9.49 5.31
N ILE A 72 11.55 9.22 6.62
CA ILE A 72 12.63 8.50 7.29
C ILE A 72 12.03 7.26 7.93
N GLN A 73 12.42 6.11 7.43
CA GLN A 73 11.91 4.81 7.83
C GLN A 73 13.01 4.03 8.52
N VAL A 74 12.72 3.49 9.70
CA VAL A 74 13.71 2.75 10.49
C VAL A 74 13.18 1.37 10.85
N VAL A 75 14.09 0.40 10.86
CA VAL A 75 13.97 -0.89 11.53
C VAL A 75 15.22 -1.11 12.37
N SER A 76 15.06 -1.63 13.59
CA SER A 76 16.18 -1.98 14.46
C SER A 76 15.76 -3.07 15.45
N GLY A 77 16.50 -4.17 15.47
CA GLY A 77 16.21 -5.32 16.33
C GLY A 77 14.83 -5.91 16.01
N LYS A 78 13.84 -5.62 16.86
CA LYS A 78 12.45 -6.10 16.77
C LYS A 78 11.42 -4.99 16.56
N PHE A 79 11.88 -3.77 16.26
CA PHE A 79 11.05 -2.57 16.17
C PHE A 79 11.19 -1.91 14.80
N ALA A 80 10.13 -1.23 14.38
CA ALA A 80 10.13 -0.34 13.23
C ALA A 80 9.36 0.94 13.55
N TRP A 81 9.81 2.08 13.01
CA TRP A 81 9.22 3.39 13.26
C TRP A 81 9.55 4.38 12.14
N ASN A 82 8.81 5.48 12.08
CA ASN A 82 9.10 6.61 11.21
C ASN A 82 9.70 7.75 12.04
N GLU A 83 10.66 8.47 11.47
CA GLU A 83 11.29 9.61 12.11
C GLU A 83 10.97 10.91 11.36
N SER A 84 10.76 12.01 12.10
CA SER A 84 10.63 13.34 11.49
C SER A 84 11.97 13.94 11.04
N VAL A 85 13.06 13.51 11.70
CA VAL A 85 14.47 13.82 11.40
C VAL A 85 15.32 12.61 11.80
N PRO A 86 16.52 12.39 11.25
CA PRO A 86 17.33 11.24 11.65
C PRO A 86 17.60 11.23 13.16
N GLY A 87 17.29 10.13 13.83
CA GLY A 87 17.42 9.99 15.29
C GLY A 87 16.29 10.64 16.10
N ALA A 88 15.12 10.86 15.49
CA ALA A 88 13.96 11.41 16.19
C ALA A 88 13.60 10.63 17.46
N GLY A 89 13.10 11.33 18.47
CA GLY A 89 12.92 10.82 19.83
C GLY A 89 14.13 11.10 20.74
N PHE A 90 15.31 11.34 20.16
CA PHE A 90 16.50 11.83 20.88
C PHE A 90 16.89 13.26 20.46
N VAL A 91 16.27 13.80 19.42
CA VAL A 91 16.42 15.19 18.97
C VAL A 91 15.28 16.05 19.55
N PRO A 92 15.55 17.22 20.15
CA PRO A 92 14.50 18.12 20.64
C PRO A 92 13.46 18.45 19.56
N ALA A 93 12.18 18.49 19.95
CA ALA A 93 11.04 18.78 19.06
C ALA A 93 10.92 17.87 17.81
N SER A 94 11.43 16.64 17.89
CA SER A 94 11.27 15.60 16.86
C SER A 94 10.25 14.54 17.28
N THR A 95 9.72 13.79 16.31
CA THR A 95 8.77 12.69 16.56
C THR A 95 9.27 11.38 15.97
N ALA A 96 9.28 10.33 16.81
CA ALA A 96 9.42 8.95 16.39
C ALA A 96 8.06 8.25 16.51
N ALA A 97 7.45 7.97 15.36
CA ALA A 97 6.14 7.35 15.26
C ALA A 97 6.27 5.83 15.09
N PRO A 98 5.79 5.00 16.04
CA PRO A 98 5.88 3.55 15.94
C PRO A 98 5.18 3.02 14.67
N ALA A 99 5.80 2.05 14.00
CA ALA A 99 5.30 1.44 12.77
C ALA A 99 5.48 -0.09 12.79
N PRO A 100 4.93 -0.81 13.80
CA PRO A 100 5.19 -2.24 13.98
C PRO A 100 4.71 -3.10 12.80
N GLY A 101 3.69 -2.67 12.07
CA GLY A 101 3.23 -3.33 10.84
C GLY A 101 4.24 -3.34 9.70
N ALA A 102 5.19 -2.39 9.68
CA ALA A 102 6.23 -2.30 8.65
C ALA A 102 7.53 -3.04 9.02
N PHE A 103 7.55 -3.74 10.16
CA PHE A 103 8.76 -4.37 10.68
C PHE A 103 9.31 -5.43 9.74
N ASN A 104 8.47 -6.36 9.28
CA ASN A 104 8.91 -7.46 8.42
C ASN A 104 9.42 -6.94 7.07
N ASP A 105 8.70 -6.02 6.43
CA ASP A 105 9.09 -5.48 5.11
C ASP A 105 10.44 -4.75 5.17
N ARG A 106 10.65 -3.93 6.20
CA ARG A 106 11.92 -3.20 6.37
C ARG A 106 13.07 -4.12 6.76
N LEU A 107 12.80 -5.11 7.61
CA LEU A 107 13.81 -6.13 7.94
C LEU A 107 14.19 -6.94 6.70
N LEU A 108 13.21 -7.30 5.87
CA LEU A 108 13.46 -7.97 4.60
C LEU A 108 14.28 -7.08 3.66
N GLN A 109 13.97 -5.78 3.58
CA GLN A 109 14.74 -4.82 2.79
C GLN A 109 16.23 -4.83 3.17
N LEU A 110 16.55 -4.79 4.48
CA LEU A 110 17.93 -4.92 4.96
C LEU A 110 18.62 -6.18 4.42
N TRP A 111 17.93 -7.32 4.49
CA TRP A 111 18.50 -8.60 4.08
C TRP A 111 18.51 -8.84 2.58
N THR A 112 17.73 -8.10 1.81
CA THR A 112 17.78 -8.18 0.34
C THR A 112 18.98 -7.45 -0.26
N THR A 113 19.65 -6.58 0.49
CA THR A 113 20.87 -5.88 0.03
C THR A 113 21.98 -6.84 -0.39
N PRO A 114 22.92 -6.43 -1.27
CA PRO A 114 23.95 -7.32 -1.81
C PRO A 114 24.79 -8.06 -0.77
N PHE A 115 25.08 -7.42 0.37
CA PHE A 115 25.83 -8.04 1.46
C PHE A 115 24.90 -8.71 2.48
N GLY A 116 23.69 -8.19 2.68
CA GLY A 116 22.69 -8.78 3.57
C GLY A 116 22.29 -10.19 3.14
N VAL A 117 22.06 -10.39 1.84
CA VAL A 117 21.62 -11.68 1.31
C VAL A 117 22.67 -12.78 1.52
N LEU A 118 23.95 -12.44 1.35
CA LEU A 118 25.06 -13.38 1.56
C LEU A 118 25.22 -13.73 3.05
N LYS A 119 24.99 -12.77 3.96
CA LYS A 119 24.99 -13.03 5.40
C LYS A 119 23.87 -13.99 5.79
N MET A 120 22.67 -13.81 5.24
CA MET A 120 21.55 -14.72 5.47
C MET A 120 21.79 -16.11 4.87
N ALA A 121 22.43 -16.20 3.70
CA ALA A 121 22.83 -17.47 3.11
C ALA A 121 23.80 -18.25 4.02
N VAL A 122 24.82 -17.56 4.57
CA VAL A 122 25.76 -18.15 5.53
C VAL A 122 25.05 -18.60 6.80
N GLN A 123 24.14 -17.77 7.33
CA GLN A 123 23.36 -18.11 8.53
C GLN A 123 22.45 -19.33 8.31
N ALA A 124 21.90 -19.50 7.11
CA ALA A 124 21.08 -20.66 6.75
C ALA A 124 21.89 -21.98 6.76
N GLY A 125 23.22 -21.92 6.66
CA GLY A 125 24.10 -23.07 6.80
C GLY A 125 23.75 -24.19 5.80
N SER A 126 23.48 -25.39 6.30
CA SER A 126 23.12 -26.54 5.46
C SER A 126 21.77 -26.42 4.75
N ALA A 127 20.94 -25.44 5.13
CA ALA A 127 19.69 -25.16 4.42
C ALA A 127 19.90 -24.36 3.13
N ALA A 128 21.07 -23.73 2.94
CA ALA A 128 21.41 -23.04 1.71
C ALA A 128 21.81 -24.02 0.61
N LYS A 129 21.18 -23.88 -0.57
CA LYS A 129 21.41 -24.73 -1.74
C LYS A 129 22.00 -23.90 -2.86
N LEU A 130 23.15 -24.33 -3.37
CA LEU A 130 23.76 -23.78 -4.58
C LEU A 130 23.30 -24.60 -5.78
N THR A 131 22.82 -23.91 -6.81
CA THR A 131 22.39 -24.49 -8.09
C THR A 131 22.93 -23.64 -9.25
N THR A 132 22.81 -24.16 -10.47
CA THR A 132 23.07 -23.38 -11.68
C THR A 132 21.76 -23.19 -12.42
N GLU A 133 21.30 -21.95 -12.57
CA GLU A 133 20.09 -21.60 -13.31
C GLU A 133 20.49 -20.67 -14.47
N ALA A 134 20.17 -21.05 -15.71
CA ALA A 134 20.53 -20.27 -16.92
C ALA A 134 22.02 -19.86 -17.02
N GLY A 135 22.93 -20.68 -16.47
CA GLY A 135 24.38 -20.42 -16.45
C GLY A 135 24.87 -19.56 -15.28
N ALA A 136 23.99 -19.01 -14.45
CA ALA A 136 24.34 -18.27 -13.25
C ALA A 136 24.34 -19.19 -12.00
N SER A 137 25.24 -18.91 -11.05
CA SER A 137 25.22 -19.55 -9.74
C SER A 137 24.11 -18.96 -8.88
N VAL A 138 23.16 -19.80 -8.44
CA VAL A 138 22.00 -19.38 -7.65
C VAL A 138 22.01 -20.05 -6.29
N ILE A 139 22.01 -19.24 -5.24
CA ILE A 139 21.92 -19.66 -3.84
C ILE A 139 20.47 -19.49 -3.38
N THR A 140 19.81 -20.58 -3.00
CA THR A 140 18.43 -20.57 -2.47
C THR A 140 18.42 -21.02 -1.02
N PHE A 141 17.73 -20.28 -0.15
CA PHE A 141 17.62 -20.62 1.28
C PHE A 141 16.34 -20.07 1.91
N PRO A 142 15.77 -20.75 2.92
CA PRO A 142 14.70 -20.20 3.72
C PRO A 142 15.22 -19.17 4.73
N LEU A 143 14.43 -18.14 5.00
CA LEU A 143 14.68 -17.22 6.11
C LEU A 143 14.17 -17.80 7.44
N SER A 144 14.65 -17.24 8.55
CA SER A 144 14.29 -17.66 9.92
C SER A 144 13.84 -16.47 10.77
N GLY A 145 13.39 -16.75 12.01
CA GLY A 145 12.93 -15.71 12.95
C GLY A 145 11.69 -14.99 12.44
N ALA A 146 11.69 -13.65 12.50
CA ALA A 146 10.55 -12.83 12.08
C ALA A 146 10.17 -12.96 10.60
N LEU A 147 11.10 -13.43 9.75
CA LEU A 147 10.90 -13.62 8.32
C LEU A 147 10.70 -15.11 7.95
N GLN A 148 10.41 -15.96 8.93
CA GLN A 148 10.11 -17.37 8.70
C GLN A 148 8.97 -17.53 7.68
N GLY A 149 9.14 -18.48 6.76
CA GLY A 149 8.19 -18.75 5.67
C GLY A 149 8.55 -18.07 4.35
N ILE A 150 9.46 -17.10 4.36
CA ILE A 150 9.99 -16.48 3.15
C ILE A 150 11.18 -17.29 2.63
N THR A 151 11.18 -17.57 1.33
CA THR A 151 12.34 -18.11 0.62
C THR A 151 13.06 -16.98 -0.11
N MET A 152 14.39 -16.97 -0.03
CA MET A 152 15.25 -16.02 -0.72
C MET A 152 16.11 -16.75 -1.74
N LYS A 153 16.25 -16.17 -2.93
CA LYS A 153 17.17 -16.61 -3.98
C LYS A 153 18.15 -15.49 -4.29
N ALA A 154 19.43 -15.82 -4.45
CA ALA A 154 20.48 -14.89 -4.85
C ALA A 154 21.22 -15.44 -6.05
N ALA A 155 21.17 -14.75 -7.19
CA ALA A 155 21.99 -15.08 -8.35
C ALA A 155 23.30 -14.28 -8.29
N LEU A 156 24.40 -14.95 -8.65
CA LEU A 156 25.73 -14.36 -8.73
C LEU A 156 26.18 -14.25 -10.19
N ASN A 157 26.79 -13.11 -10.53
CA ASN A 157 27.42 -12.90 -11.84
C ASN A 157 28.75 -13.67 -11.97
N ALA A 158 29.38 -13.59 -13.15
CA ALA A 158 30.67 -14.24 -13.42
C ALA A 158 31.86 -13.76 -12.54
N LYS A 159 31.69 -12.64 -11.81
CA LYS A 159 32.64 -12.12 -10.83
C LYS A 159 32.26 -12.49 -9.39
N ASN A 160 31.29 -13.39 -9.21
CA ASN A 160 30.71 -13.79 -7.92
C ASN A 160 30.07 -12.64 -7.13
N GLN A 161 29.64 -11.57 -7.80
CA GLN A 161 28.88 -10.49 -7.18
C GLN A 161 27.38 -10.80 -7.28
N VAL A 162 26.61 -10.44 -6.26
CA VAL A 162 25.15 -10.59 -6.29
C VAL A 162 24.58 -9.73 -7.41
N GLU A 163 23.97 -10.32 -8.43
CA GLU A 163 23.35 -9.56 -9.53
C GLU A 163 21.83 -9.49 -9.39
N ARG A 164 21.24 -10.44 -8.66
CA ARG A 164 19.80 -10.48 -8.43
C ARG A 164 19.46 -11.17 -7.12
N VAL A 165 18.47 -10.63 -6.43
CA VAL A 165 17.83 -11.25 -5.26
C VAL A 165 16.33 -11.33 -5.51
N GLU A 166 15.76 -12.50 -5.30
CA GLU A 166 14.31 -12.72 -5.34
C GLU A 166 13.80 -13.13 -3.96
N THR A 167 12.69 -12.55 -3.55
CA THR A 167 11.92 -12.98 -2.39
C THR A 167 10.47 -13.24 -2.80
N ARG A 168 9.81 -14.16 -2.10
CA ARG A 168 8.39 -14.40 -2.26
C ARG A 168 7.66 -14.11 -0.95
N THR A 169 6.73 -13.16 -1.00
CA THR A 169 5.89 -12.75 0.13
C THR A 169 4.43 -12.83 -0.28
N GLU A 170 3.52 -12.85 0.69
CA GLU A 170 2.11 -12.65 0.38
C GLU A 170 1.83 -11.16 0.19
N ASP A 171 0.96 -10.84 -0.75
CA ASP A 171 0.33 -9.55 -0.98
C ASP A 171 -1.19 -9.77 -1.15
N PRO A 172 -2.05 -8.95 -0.51
CA PRO A 172 -3.50 -9.13 -0.57
C PRO A 172 -4.11 -9.10 -1.99
N VAL A 173 -3.44 -8.46 -2.95
CA VAL A 173 -3.93 -8.27 -4.31
C VAL A 173 -3.18 -9.17 -5.31
N LEU A 174 -1.86 -9.25 -5.19
CA LEU A 174 -0.99 -10.03 -6.09
C LEU A 174 -0.78 -11.49 -5.64
N GLY A 175 -1.29 -11.89 -4.48
CA GLY A 175 -1.14 -13.22 -3.92
C GLY A 175 0.31 -13.52 -3.52
N ASP A 176 0.87 -14.64 -3.95
CA ASP A 176 2.26 -15.01 -3.70
C ASP A 176 3.21 -14.18 -4.58
N MET A 177 3.34 -12.91 -4.25
CA MET A 177 4.13 -11.90 -4.96
C MET A 177 5.63 -12.24 -4.94
N VAL A 178 6.26 -12.14 -6.10
CA VAL A 178 7.72 -12.14 -6.22
C VAL A 178 8.20 -10.69 -6.23
N THR A 179 9.15 -10.38 -5.35
CA THR A 179 9.96 -9.16 -5.42
C THR A 179 11.31 -9.52 -6.01
N GLU A 180 11.67 -8.90 -7.13
CA GLU A 180 12.98 -9.05 -7.76
C GLU A 180 13.78 -7.77 -7.57
N THR A 181 14.97 -7.86 -6.95
CA THR A 181 15.94 -6.75 -6.89
C THR A 181 17.16 -7.12 -7.72
N THR A 182 17.54 -6.26 -8.65
CA THR A 182 18.74 -6.41 -9.49
C THR A 182 19.80 -5.40 -9.10
N TYR A 183 21.05 -5.81 -9.22
CA TYR A 183 22.24 -5.05 -8.83
C TYR A 183 23.25 -5.10 -9.98
N SER A 184 23.68 -3.94 -10.46
CA SER A 184 24.59 -3.88 -11.61
C SER A 184 25.68 -2.83 -11.45
N ASP A 185 26.66 -2.89 -12.36
CA ASP A 185 27.72 -1.90 -12.51
C ASP A 185 28.54 -1.65 -11.23
N TYR A 186 28.93 -2.73 -10.56
CA TYR A 186 29.72 -2.70 -9.33
C TYR A 186 31.01 -1.87 -9.45
N LYS A 187 31.19 -0.89 -8.55
CA LYS A 187 32.37 -0.01 -8.46
C LYS A 187 32.75 0.27 -7.00
N GLU A 188 33.98 0.72 -6.79
CA GLU A 188 34.39 1.36 -5.53
C GLU A 188 33.80 2.78 -5.50
N LEU A 189 32.94 3.06 -4.53
CA LEU A 189 32.25 4.35 -4.38
C LEU A 189 32.54 5.05 -3.05
N SER A 190 33.43 4.47 -2.24
CA SER A 190 33.85 5.03 -0.96
C SER A 190 34.92 6.10 -1.15
N GLU A 191 34.87 7.15 -0.33
CA GLU A 191 35.89 8.21 -0.35
C GLU A 191 37.27 7.70 0.05
N ILE A 192 37.31 6.69 0.93
CA ILE A 192 38.51 5.95 1.31
C ILE A 192 38.45 4.60 0.59
N THR A 193 39.52 4.21 -0.09
CA THR A 193 39.61 2.91 -0.77
C THR A 193 39.57 1.76 0.24
N THR A 194 38.70 0.80 -0.02
CA THR A 194 38.42 -0.34 0.87
C THR A 194 38.42 -1.70 0.18
N ASP A 195 38.59 -1.74 -1.14
CA ASP A 195 38.41 -2.91 -2.00
C ASP A 195 36.99 -3.52 -1.90
N VAL A 196 36.00 -2.69 -1.55
CA VAL A 196 34.59 -3.08 -1.45
C VAL A 196 33.83 -2.45 -2.61
N LEU A 197 33.52 -3.30 -3.58
CA LEU A 197 32.66 -2.91 -4.69
C LEU A 197 31.18 -2.94 -4.28
N PHE A 198 30.45 -1.91 -4.67
CA PHE A 198 29.01 -1.77 -4.46
C PHE A 198 28.30 -1.50 -5.79
N PRO A 199 27.07 -2.00 -6.03
CA PRO A 199 26.38 -1.75 -7.29
C PRO A 199 26.09 -0.26 -7.46
N THR A 200 26.35 0.28 -8.66
CA THR A 200 25.99 1.67 -8.96
C THR A 200 24.55 1.83 -9.42
N HIS A 201 23.87 0.72 -9.73
CA HIS A 201 22.46 0.75 -10.13
C HIS A 201 21.68 -0.38 -9.44
N ILE A 202 20.57 -0.01 -8.80
CA ILE A 202 19.68 -0.91 -8.06
C ILE A 202 18.27 -0.73 -8.59
N VAL A 203 17.68 -1.81 -9.12
CA VAL A 203 16.29 -1.81 -9.59
C VAL A 203 15.51 -2.89 -8.87
N GLN A 204 14.38 -2.54 -8.27
CA GLN A 204 13.45 -3.48 -7.67
C GLN A 204 12.12 -3.49 -8.43
N LYS A 205 11.56 -4.67 -8.65
CA LYS A 205 10.27 -4.88 -9.31
C LYS A 205 9.33 -5.71 -8.44
N GLN A 206 8.05 -5.34 -8.48
CA GLN A 206 6.92 -6.04 -7.87
C GLN A 206 5.74 -5.99 -8.84
N GLY A 207 5.02 -7.11 -8.98
CA GLY A 207 3.88 -7.19 -9.93
C GLY A 207 4.27 -6.93 -11.40
N GLY A 208 5.54 -7.13 -11.77
CA GLY A 208 6.06 -6.85 -13.11
C GLY A 208 6.50 -5.41 -13.37
N PHE A 209 6.28 -4.50 -12.42
CA PHE A 209 6.59 -3.07 -12.56
C PHE A 209 7.66 -2.62 -11.56
N PRO A 210 8.46 -1.57 -11.87
CA PRO A 210 9.46 -1.06 -10.95
C PRO A 210 8.82 -0.45 -9.70
N VAL A 211 9.43 -0.70 -8.55
CA VAL A 211 9.11 -0.06 -7.25
C VAL A 211 10.30 0.71 -6.66
N LEU A 212 11.50 0.46 -7.19
CA LEU A 212 12.72 1.19 -6.90
C LEU A 212 13.61 1.22 -8.14
N ASP A 213 14.20 2.36 -8.46
CA ASP A 213 15.26 2.51 -9.46
C ASP A 213 16.24 3.58 -8.96
N LEU A 214 17.43 3.18 -8.53
CA LEU A 214 18.42 4.07 -7.93
C LEU A 214 19.74 4.01 -8.67
N THR A 215 20.27 5.18 -9.00
CA THR A 215 21.69 5.38 -9.29
C THR A 215 22.42 5.72 -8.00
N ILE A 216 23.34 4.86 -7.57
CA ILE A 216 24.15 5.04 -6.36
C ILE A 216 25.37 5.90 -6.70
N THR A 217 25.57 6.94 -5.92
CA THR A 217 26.60 7.96 -6.16
C THR A 217 27.75 7.90 -5.15
N LYS A 218 27.51 7.33 -3.97
CA LYS A 218 28.48 7.28 -2.88
C LYS A 218 28.20 6.11 -1.94
N THR A 219 29.26 5.54 -1.37
CA THR A 219 29.17 4.62 -0.22
C THR A 219 30.06 5.08 0.94
N ASP A 220 29.72 4.66 2.15
CA ASP A 220 30.63 4.68 3.29
C ASP A 220 30.51 3.33 4.02
N ASN A 221 31.56 2.54 3.97
CA ASN A 221 31.65 1.22 4.58
C ASN A 221 32.65 1.19 5.75
N ASN A 222 33.13 2.36 6.18
CA ASN A 222 34.16 2.50 7.21
C ASN A 222 33.61 3.08 8.51
N ASN A 223 32.44 3.74 8.50
CA ASN A 223 31.82 4.27 9.71
C ASN A 223 31.35 3.15 10.66
N PRO A 224 32.03 2.90 11.81
CA PRO A 224 31.63 1.84 12.73
C PRO A 224 30.50 2.25 13.68
N TYR A 225 30.12 3.54 13.68
CA TYR A 225 29.19 4.15 14.65
C TYR A 225 27.76 4.31 14.11
N VAL A 226 27.37 3.52 13.13
CA VAL A 226 25.97 3.49 12.66
C VAL A 226 25.10 2.82 13.71
N VAL A 227 24.48 3.63 14.57
CA VAL A 227 23.64 3.19 15.69
C VAL A 227 22.18 3.61 15.51
N PHE A 228 21.27 2.77 15.99
CA PHE A 228 19.82 2.94 15.88
C PHE A 228 19.18 2.74 17.25
N PRO A 229 19.40 3.67 18.20
CA PRO A 229 18.74 3.58 19.50
C PRO A 229 17.23 3.60 19.30
N VAL A 230 16.53 2.70 20.00
CA VAL A 230 15.07 2.62 19.92
C VAL A 230 14.48 3.70 20.84
N PRO A 231 13.67 4.63 20.34
CA PRO A 231 13.06 5.65 21.19
C PRO A 231 12.05 5.06 22.18
N ASP A 232 11.93 5.63 23.38
CA ASP A 232 10.97 5.23 24.41
C ASP A 232 9.52 5.10 23.90
N SER A 233 9.10 6.00 23.00
CA SER A 233 7.76 5.98 22.40
C SER A 233 7.52 4.71 21.57
N VAL A 234 8.56 4.21 20.92
CA VAL A 234 8.54 3.00 20.09
C VAL A 234 8.56 1.76 20.97
N GLU A 235 9.40 1.72 21.99
CA GLU A 235 9.44 0.59 22.92
C GLU A 235 8.10 0.40 23.65
N LYS A 236 7.49 1.49 24.12
CA LYS A 236 6.21 1.47 24.86
C LYS A 236 5.02 1.05 24.00
N ALA A 237 5.06 1.32 22.69
CA ALA A 237 3.99 0.91 21.78
C ALA A 237 3.90 -0.61 21.60
N GLY A 238 4.94 -1.35 21.96
CA GLY A 238 4.98 -2.80 21.86
C GLY A 238 5.29 -3.31 20.45
N GLN A 239 5.16 -4.63 20.27
CA GLN A 239 5.43 -5.32 19.01
C GLN A 239 4.13 -5.85 18.40
N GLY A 240 4.06 -5.85 17.07
CA GLY A 240 2.94 -6.38 16.29
C GLY A 240 1.91 -5.33 15.89
N PRO A 241 1.11 -5.61 14.85
CA PRO A 241 0.06 -4.70 14.40
C PRO A 241 -1.04 -4.59 15.46
N ALA A 242 -1.68 -3.42 15.52
CA ALA A 242 -2.84 -3.23 16.37
C ALA A 242 -3.99 -4.16 15.93
N PRO A 243 -4.85 -4.63 16.87
CA PRO A 243 -6.03 -5.41 16.50
C PRO A 243 -6.92 -4.65 15.52
N VAL A 244 -7.40 -5.34 14.48
CA VAL A 244 -8.37 -4.79 13.53
C VAL A 244 -9.67 -4.49 14.28
N LYS A 245 -10.13 -3.24 14.20
CA LYS A 245 -11.39 -2.78 14.80
C LYS A 245 -12.26 -2.14 13.73
N VAL A 246 -13.57 -2.35 13.85
CA VAL A 246 -14.57 -1.68 13.03
C VAL A 246 -15.52 -0.92 13.95
N GLU A 247 -15.59 0.39 13.79
CA GLU A 247 -16.60 1.22 14.43
C GLU A 247 -17.74 1.45 13.44
N THR A 248 -18.97 1.44 13.94
CA THR A 248 -20.17 1.54 13.09
C THR A 248 -20.97 2.76 13.50
N THR A 249 -21.14 3.69 12.57
CA THR A 249 -21.90 4.92 12.76
C THR A 249 -23.12 4.90 11.87
N LYS A 250 -24.31 5.18 12.43
CA LYS A 250 -25.53 5.34 11.65
C LYS A 250 -25.48 6.68 10.90
N VAL A 251 -25.55 6.63 9.57
CA VAL A 251 -25.62 7.83 8.71
C VAL A 251 -27.08 8.26 8.53
N SER A 252 -27.92 7.29 8.22
CA SER A 252 -29.38 7.41 8.14
C SER A 252 -30.02 6.05 8.43
N ASP A 253 -31.34 5.96 8.47
CA ASP A 253 -32.03 4.67 8.63
C ASP A 253 -31.54 3.69 7.56
N GLY A 254 -30.95 2.55 7.97
CA GLY A 254 -30.45 1.53 7.05
C GLY A 254 -29.17 1.89 6.27
N VAL A 255 -28.50 3.00 6.56
CA VAL A 255 -27.19 3.35 5.97
C VAL A 255 -26.16 3.54 7.08
N TRP A 256 -25.07 2.80 7.01
CA TRP A 256 -24.08 2.71 8.07
C TRP A 256 -22.68 2.94 7.55
N TYR A 257 -21.92 3.78 8.23
CA TYR A 257 -20.53 4.07 7.94
C TYR A 257 -19.64 3.24 8.87
N LEU A 258 -18.76 2.43 8.29
CA LEU A 258 -17.94 1.44 8.98
C LEU A 258 -16.48 1.86 8.93
N THR A 259 -16.01 2.50 10.00
CA THR A 259 -14.65 3.03 10.08
C THR A 259 -13.68 2.04 10.71
N GLY A 260 -12.40 2.16 10.39
CA GLY A 260 -11.35 1.34 11.01
C GLY A 260 -9.98 1.54 10.36
N GLY A 261 -9.02 2.07 11.11
CA GLY A 261 -7.75 2.50 10.54
C GLY A 261 -7.96 3.68 9.59
N THR A 262 -7.39 3.60 8.39
CA THR A 262 -7.45 4.65 7.36
C THR A 262 -8.58 4.46 6.34
N HIS A 263 -9.03 3.22 6.11
CA HIS A 263 -9.97 2.87 5.04
C HIS A 263 -11.30 2.37 5.58
N HIS A 264 -12.37 2.98 5.09
CA HIS A 264 -13.72 2.80 5.59
C HIS A 264 -14.62 2.13 4.54
N SER A 265 -15.81 1.75 4.97
CA SER A 265 -16.84 1.17 4.11
C SER A 265 -18.21 1.77 4.42
N VAL A 266 -19.17 1.63 3.51
CA VAL A 266 -20.58 2.02 3.75
C VAL A 266 -21.49 0.83 3.49
N ALA A 267 -22.26 0.39 4.50
CA ALA A 267 -23.27 -0.64 4.33
C ALA A 267 -24.65 0.00 4.08
N VAL A 268 -25.27 -0.41 2.98
CA VAL A 268 -26.59 0.04 2.54
C VAL A 268 -27.57 -1.12 2.62
N GLU A 269 -28.53 -1.01 3.53
CA GLU A 269 -29.58 -2.00 3.73
C GLU A 269 -30.65 -1.89 2.64
N PHE A 270 -30.97 -3.01 2.01
CA PHE A 270 -32.17 -3.19 1.19
C PHE A 270 -33.11 -4.19 1.89
N LYS A 271 -34.30 -4.39 1.34
CA LYS A 271 -35.35 -5.24 1.90
C LYS A 271 -34.85 -6.65 2.24
N ASN A 272 -34.11 -7.27 1.32
CA ASN A 272 -33.69 -8.67 1.42
C ASN A 272 -32.16 -8.87 1.40
N TYR A 273 -31.37 -7.80 1.31
CA TYR A 273 -29.91 -7.90 1.17
C TYR A 273 -29.21 -6.62 1.65
N VAL A 274 -27.88 -6.68 1.74
CA VAL A 274 -27.02 -5.52 1.94
C VAL A 274 -26.16 -5.31 0.69
N ALA A 275 -26.00 -4.06 0.27
CA ALA A 275 -24.91 -3.65 -0.61
C ALA A 275 -23.83 -2.97 0.24
N LEU A 276 -22.60 -3.45 0.15
CA LEU A 276 -21.44 -2.87 0.83
C LEU A 276 -20.64 -2.05 -0.17
N VAL A 277 -20.38 -0.79 0.12
CA VAL A 277 -19.45 0.04 -0.66
C VAL A 277 -18.09 -0.02 0.04
N GLU A 278 -17.12 -0.56 -0.68
CA GLU A 278 -15.74 -0.85 -0.32
C GLU A 278 -15.50 -2.05 0.61
N CYS A 279 -14.48 -2.85 0.26
CA CYS A 279 -13.98 -3.98 1.05
C CYS A 279 -12.44 -3.92 1.09
N PRO A 280 -11.86 -3.03 1.93
CA PRO A 280 -10.51 -2.52 1.72
C PRO A 280 -9.41 -3.38 2.36
N LEU A 281 -8.17 -3.02 2.04
CA LEU A 281 -6.90 -3.45 2.63
C LEU A 281 -6.52 -4.92 2.46
N ASN A 282 -7.14 -5.83 3.21
CA ASN A 282 -6.70 -7.23 3.29
C ASN A 282 -7.79 -8.13 3.89
N ASP A 283 -7.53 -9.44 3.92
CA ASP A 283 -8.44 -10.48 4.42
C ASP A 283 -8.93 -10.18 5.86
N ASP A 284 -8.03 -9.81 6.77
CA ASP A 284 -8.39 -9.54 8.18
C ASP A 284 -9.32 -8.33 8.30
N ARG A 285 -9.03 -7.24 7.57
CA ARG A 285 -9.88 -6.04 7.52
C ARG A 285 -11.25 -6.36 6.91
N ALA A 286 -11.26 -7.07 5.78
CA ALA A 286 -12.48 -7.44 5.07
C ALA A 286 -13.40 -8.31 5.94
N VAL A 287 -12.86 -9.33 6.62
CA VAL A 287 -13.60 -10.18 7.56
C VAL A 287 -14.21 -9.34 8.68
N ALA A 288 -13.43 -8.43 9.28
CA ALA A 288 -13.94 -7.57 10.34
C ALA A 288 -15.08 -6.64 9.85
N VAL A 289 -15.01 -6.12 8.62
CA VAL A 289 -16.10 -5.34 8.00
C VAL A 289 -17.34 -6.22 7.77
N ILE A 290 -17.18 -7.42 7.21
CA ILE A 290 -18.27 -8.38 6.99
C ILE A 290 -18.98 -8.71 8.32
N ASP A 291 -18.22 -8.97 9.37
CA ASP A 291 -18.75 -9.27 10.70
C ASP A 291 -19.51 -8.08 11.29
N ALA A 292 -18.98 -6.86 11.14
CA ALA A 292 -19.66 -5.64 11.57
C ALA A 292 -20.98 -5.42 10.81
N VAL A 293 -21.02 -5.70 9.50
CA VAL A 293 -22.26 -5.65 8.70
C VAL A 293 -23.27 -6.67 9.21
N LYS A 294 -22.87 -7.93 9.39
CA LYS A 294 -23.77 -9.01 9.88
C LYS A 294 -24.32 -8.74 11.27
N LYS A 295 -23.52 -8.10 12.14
CA LYS A 295 -23.95 -7.68 13.48
C LYS A 295 -24.95 -6.54 13.42
N THR A 296 -24.75 -5.58 12.52
CA THR A 296 -25.56 -4.35 12.42
C THR A 296 -26.86 -4.59 11.66
N ILE A 297 -26.83 -5.41 10.62
CA ILE A 297 -27.97 -5.74 9.75
C ILE A 297 -28.12 -7.27 9.70
N PRO A 298 -28.66 -7.89 10.76
CA PRO A 298 -28.72 -9.34 10.87
C PRO A 298 -29.68 -9.96 9.84
N ASN A 299 -29.46 -11.22 9.50
CA ASN A 299 -30.31 -12.06 8.64
C ASN A 299 -30.41 -11.64 7.17
N LYS A 300 -29.64 -10.63 6.72
CA LYS A 300 -29.57 -10.21 5.32
C LYS A 300 -28.19 -10.55 4.73
N PRO A 301 -28.12 -11.26 3.58
CA PRO A 301 -26.85 -11.53 2.94
C PRO A 301 -26.23 -10.25 2.37
N ILE A 302 -24.90 -10.16 2.39
CA ILE A 302 -24.16 -9.19 1.58
C ILE A 302 -24.21 -9.68 0.14
N ARG A 303 -25.09 -9.09 -0.67
CA ARG A 303 -25.32 -9.53 -2.05
C ARG A 303 -24.36 -8.85 -3.02
N TYR A 304 -24.03 -7.60 -2.75
CA TYR A 304 -23.21 -6.76 -3.61
C TYR A 304 -22.10 -6.11 -2.80
N VAL A 305 -20.90 -6.09 -3.36
CA VAL A 305 -19.77 -5.30 -2.87
C VAL A 305 -19.32 -4.40 -4.00
N VAL A 306 -19.41 -3.09 -3.80
CA VAL A 306 -18.96 -2.09 -4.76
C VAL A 306 -17.50 -1.78 -4.45
N ASN A 307 -16.62 -2.02 -5.41
CA ASN A 307 -15.24 -1.56 -5.38
C ASN A 307 -15.18 -0.19 -6.05
N SER A 308 -14.64 0.81 -5.35
CA SER A 308 -14.52 2.16 -5.91
C SER A 308 -13.52 2.19 -7.08
N HIS A 309 -12.35 1.59 -6.92
CA HIS A 309 -11.30 1.52 -7.94
C HIS A 309 -10.24 0.44 -7.61
N HIS A 310 -9.29 0.17 -8.52
CA HIS A 310 -8.38 -0.98 -8.41
C HIS A 310 -7.14 -0.78 -7.54
N HIS A 311 -6.98 0.37 -6.87
CA HIS A 311 -5.84 0.57 -5.99
C HIS A 311 -5.84 -0.44 -4.85
N PHE A 312 -4.66 -0.88 -4.44
CA PHE A 312 -4.52 -2.11 -3.64
C PHE A 312 -5.17 -2.01 -2.27
N ASP A 313 -5.16 -0.82 -1.71
CA ASP A 313 -5.78 -0.48 -0.45
C ASP A 313 -7.33 -0.48 -0.52
N HIS A 314 -7.90 -0.45 -1.72
CA HIS A 314 -9.33 -0.62 -2.00
C HIS A 314 -9.67 -2.03 -2.54
N ALA A 315 -8.71 -2.71 -3.19
CA ALA A 315 -8.92 -4.02 -3.80
C ALA A 315 -8.54 -5.22 -2.91
N GLY A 316 -7.67 -5.03 -1.92
CA GLY A 316 -7.03 -6.12 -1.18
C GLY A 316 -7.97 -6.97 -0.32
N GLY A 317 -9.18 -6.49 0.00
CA GLY A 317 -10.19 -7.25 0.73
C GLY A 317 -11.23 -7.94 -0.17
N LEU A 318 -11.23 -7.68 -1.49
CA LEU A 318 -12.32 -8.10 -2.37
C LEU A 318 -12.49 -9.61 -2.47
N ARG A 319 -11.39 -10.37 -2.37
CA ARG A 319 -11.44 -11.85 -2.39
C ARG A 319 -12.19 -12.42 -1.18
N ALA A 320 -12.01 -11.85 0.02
CA ALA A 320 -12.81 -12.20 1.20
C ALA A 320 -14.29 -11.94 0.99
N CYS A 321 -14.63 -10.77 0.45
CA CYS A 321 -15.99 -10.40 0.10
C CYS A 321 -16.62 -11.32 -0.97
N ALA A 322 -15.84 -11.77 -1.95
CA ALA A 322 -16.28 -12.79 -2.91
C ALA A 322 -16.50 -14.17 -2.26
N ALA A 323 -15.66 -14.56 -1.30
CA ALA A 323 -15.81 -15.80 -0.53
C ALA A 323 -17.08 -15.81 0.34
N GLU A 324 -17.51 -14.64 0.84
CA GLU A 324 -18.80 -14.45 1.51
C GLU A 324 -20.00 -14.68 0.57
N GLY A 325 -19.78 -14.63 -0.74
CA GLY A 325 -20.81 -14.86 -1.77
C GLY A 325 -21.36 -13.57 -2.38
N ALA A 326 -20.74 -12.42 -2.12
CA ALA A 326 -21.12 -11.17 -2.77
C ALA A 326 -20.68 -11.14 -4.24
N ALA A 327 -21.52 -10.56 -5.09
CA ALA A 327 -21.10 -10.13 -6.42
C ALA A 327 -20.32 -8.82 -6.31
N ILE A 328 -19.13 -8.77 -6.91
CA ILE A 328 -18.30 -7.57 -6.93
C ILE A 328 -18.74 -6.68 -8.10
N LEU A 329 -19.17 -5.46 -7.78
CA LEU A 329 -19.47 -4.40 -8.72
C LEU A 329 -18.24 -3.51 -8.84
N THR A 330 -17.69 -3.38 -10.03
CA THR A 330 -16.51 -2.53 -10.30
C THR A 330 -16.58 -1.97 -11.72
N ALA A 331 -15.74 -1.02 -12.08
CA ALA A 331 -15.66 -0.49 -13.44
C ALA A 331 -15.28 -1.59 -14.45
N ALA A 332 -15.71 -1.42 -15.71
CA ALA A 332 -15.56 -2.45 -16.73
C ALA A 332 -14.09 -2.83 -17.00
N GLU A 333 -13.20 -1.85 -16.93
CA GLU A 333 -11.76 -1.95 -17.14
C GLU A 333 -11.07 -2.80 -16.07
N ASN A 334 -11.63 -2.85 -14.85
CA ASN A 334 -11.05 -3.58 -13.71
C ASN A 334 -11.28 -5.09 -13.79
N LYS A 335 -12.33 -5.53 -14.49
CA LYS A 335 -12.71 -6.95 -14.55
C LYS A 335 -11.60 -7.87 -15.09
N PRO A 336 -11.01 -7.65 -16.28
CA PRO A 336 -9.93 -8.53 -16.77
C PRO A 336 -8.72 -8.52 -15.83
N TYR A 337 -8.45 -7.38 -15.19
CA TYR A 337 -7.38 -7.27 -14.20
C TYR A 337 -7.64 -8.14 -12.97
N TYR A 338 -8.82 -8.08 -12.37
CA TYR A 338 -9.17 -8.94 -11.24
C TYR A 338 -9.24 -10.42 -11.61
N GLU A 339 -9.77 -10.78 -12.78
CA GLU A 339 -9.78 -12.18 -13.23
C GLU A 339 -8.34 -12.73 -13.38
N LYS A 340 -7.41 -11.93 -13.91
CA LYS A 340 -5.98 -12.25 -13.98
C LYS A 340 -5.37 -12.42 -12.59
N LEU A 341 -5.55 -11.44 -11.70
CA LEU A 341 -4.95 -11.46 -10.37
C LEU A 341 -5.50 -12.58 -9.51
N TRP A 342 -6.80 -12.86 -9.56
CA TRP A 342 -7.42 -13.85 -8.69
C TRP A 342 -7.12 -15.30 -9.10
N ALA A 343 -6.57 -15.50 -10.29
CA ALA A 343 -5.99 -16.76 -10.73
C ALA A 343 -4.57 -16.98 -10.18
N MET A 344 -3.92 -15.95 -9.62
CA MET A 344 -2.61 -16.09 -8.99
C MET A 344 -2.71 -16.92 -7.70
N PRO A 345 -1.65 -17.64 -7.31
CA PRO A 345 -1.65 -18.44 -6.09
C PRO A 345 -1.63 -17.55 -4.85
N HIS A 346 -2.40 -17.94 -3.81
CA HIS A 346 -2.36 -17.35 -2.46
C HIS A 346 -2.02 -18.46 -1.46
N THR A 347 -0.83 -19.04 -1.56
CA THR A 347 -0.43 -20.21 -0.79
C THR A 347 0.40 -19.87 0.45
N LEU A 348 1.08 -18.73 0.47
CA LEU A 348 1.91 -18.30 1.59
C LEU A 348 1.07 -17.88 2.81
N ARG A 349 0.00 -17.11 2.58
CA ARG A 349 -1.01 -16.77 3.58
C ARG A 349 -2.40 -16.87 2.94
N PRO A 350 -3.01 -18.07 2.92
CA PRO A 350 -4.30 -18.27 2.26
C PRO A 350 -5.40 -17.37 2.84
N ASP A 351 -6.02 -16.57 1.98
CA ASP A 351 -7.19 -15.74 2.29
C ASP A 351 -8.48 -16.56 2.33
N GLN A 352 -9.62 -15.95 2.65
CA GLN A 352 -10.90 -16.68 2.74
C GLN A 352 -11.27 -17.40 1.43
N LEU A 353 -10.97 -16.79 0.27
CA LEU A 353 -11.29 -17.38 -1.03
C LEU A 353 -10.39 -18.57 -1.35
N ALA A 354 -9.10 -18.53 -0.99
CA ALA A 354 -8.18 -19.65 -1.13
C ALA A 354 -8.52 -20.79 -0.17
N LYS A 355 -8.95 -20.48 1.06
CA LYS A 355 -9.38 -21.47 2.07
C LYS A 355 -10.68 -22.19 1.67
N ALA A 356 -11.62 -21.47 1.06
CA ALA A 356 -12.91 -22.02 0.62
C ALA A 356 -13.23 -21.56 -0.81
N PRO A 357 -12.63 -22.21 -1.84
CA PRO A 357 -12.76 -21.79 -3.23
C PRO A 357 -14.22 -21.75 -3.69
N LYS A 358 -14.62 -20.58 -4.19
CA LYS A 358 -15.90 -20.35 -4.87
C LYS A 358 -15.62 -19.60 -6.17
N LYS A 359 -16.43 -19.83 -7.20
CA LYS A 359 -16.33 -19.04 -8.43
C LYS A 359 -16.79 -17.61 -8.14
N PRO A 360 -15.91 -16.60 -8.20
CA PRO A 360 -16.32 -15.24 -7.92
C PRO A 360 -17.22 -14.69 -9.03
N VAL A 361 -18.11 -13.76 -8.68
CA VAL A 361 -18.97 -13.06 -9.63
C VAL A 361 -18.53 -11.61 -9.69
N ILE A 362 -18.07 -11.17 -10.87
CA ILE A 362 -17.69 -9.78 -11.14
C ILE A 362 -18.69 -9.20 -12.15
N GLU A 363 -19.48 -8.23 -11.69
CA GLU A 363 -20.41 -7.41 -12.47
C GLU A 363 -19.74 -6.07 -12.80
N THR A 364 -19.78 -5.67 -14.07
CA THR A 364 -19.18 -4.43 -14.54
C THR A 364 -20.16 -3.27 -14.50
N VAL A 365 -19.69 -2.11 -14.07
CA VAL A 365 -20.36 -0.82 -14.16
C VAL A 365 -19.70 -0.07 -15.31
N ALA A 366 -20.49 0.36 -16.29
CA ALA A 366 -20.06 1.31 -17.31
C ALA A 366 -20.24 2.74 -16.76
N ASP A 367 -21.00 3.60 -17.42
CA ASP A 367 -21.23 4.97 -16.95
C ASP A 367 -22.09 5.04 -15.67
N LYS A 368 -23.11 4.18 -15.56
CA LYS A 368 -24.05 4.15 -14.44
C LYS A 368 -24.56 2.74 -14.14
N ARG A 369 -24.74 2.44 -12.86
CA ARG A 369 -25.48 1.25 -12.37
C ARG A 369 -26.43 1.65 -11.26
N VAL A 370 -27.63 1.07 -11.23
CA VAL A 370 -28.63 1.35 -10.19
C VAL A 370 -29.00 0.05 -9.47
N LEU A 371 -28.88 0.05 -8.14
CA LEU A 371 -29.41 -0.98 -7.26
C LEU A 371 -30.66 -0.42 -6.56
N THR A 372 -31.79 -1.10 -6.67
CA THR A 372 -33.03 -0.67 -6.01
C THR A 372 -33.89 -1.87 -5.60
N ASP A 373 -34.68 -1.69 -4.54
CA ASP A 373 -35.74 -2.61 -4.12
C ASP A 373 -37.13 -1.95 -4.13
N GLY A 374 -37.24 -0.78 -4.76
CA GLY A 374 -38.44 0.07 -4.78
C GLY A 374 -38.61 0.99 -3.57
N THR A 375 -37.88 0.77 -2.47
CA THR A 375 -37.93 1.60 -1.24
C THR A 375 -36.66 2.41 -1.01
N ARG A 376 -35.54 1.92 -1.56
CA ARG A 376 -34.23 2.58 -1.60
C ARG A 376 -33.59 2.43 -2.97
N THR A 377 -32.74 3.38 -3.31
CA THR A 377 -31.88 3.35 -4.50
C THR A 377 -30.44 3.70 -4.12
N LEU A 378 -29.50 2.89 -4.56
CA LEU A 378 -28.07 3.21 -4.63
C LEU A 378 -27.69 3.34 -6.11
N GLU A 379 -27.26 4.52 -6.51
CA GLU A 379 -26.75 4.81 -7.84
C GLU A 379 -25.22 4.79 -7.81
N LEU A 380 -24.61 4.12 -8.78
CA LEU A 380 -23.16 4.10 -8.97
C LEU A 380 -22.86 4.83 -10.27
N TYR A 381 -21.85 5.71 -10.23
CA TYR A 381 -21.44 6.52 -11.37
C TYR A 381 -19.94 6.39 -11.58
N HIS A 382 -19.53 6.34 -12.85
CA HIS A 382 -18.14 6.59 -13.22
C HIS A 382 -17.81 8.07 -13.01
N LEU A 383 -16.72 8.33 -12.29
CA LEU A 383 -16.21 9.67 -12.03
C LEU A 383 -15.32 10.13 -13.18
N GLN A 384 -15.77 11.14 -13.92
CA GLN A 384 -15.07 11.60 -15.12
C GLN A 384 -13.93 12.56 -14.78
N GLY A 385 -12.76 12.34 -15.39
CA GLY A 385 -11.64 13.29 -15.39
C GLY A 385 -10.79 13.27 -14.11
N SER A 386 -10.87 12.21 -13.31
CA SER A 386 -9.95 12.02 -12.18
C SER A 386 -8.52 11.76 -12.68
N ASN A 387 -7.53 12.32 -11.98
CA ASN A 387 -6.12 11.94 -12.19
C ASN A 387 -5.67 10.84 -11.23
N HIS A 388 -6.47 10.51 -10.21
CA HIS A 388 -6.16 9.44 -9.27
C HIS A 388 -6.33 8.07 -9.92
N ASP A 389 -7.41 7.89 -10.66
CA ASP A 389 -7.76 6.61 -11.29
C ASP A 389 -8.73 6.84 -12.46
N ASP A 390 -8.56 6.12 -13.57
CA ASP A 390 -9.42 6.28 -14.75
C ASP A 390 -10.72 5.47 -14.71
N ALA A 391 -10.86 4.59 -13.72
CA ALA A 391 -11.94 3.65 -13.54
C ALA A 391 -12.68 3.86 -12.19
N MET A 392 -12.54 5.06 -11.60
CA MET A 392 -13.12 5.42 -10.30
C MET A 392 -14.65 5.47 -10.32
N LEU A 393 -15.27 4.77 -9.38
CA LEU A 393 -16.71 4.82 -9.12
C LEU A 393 -17.04 5.61 -7.85
N ILE A 394 -18.13 6.36 -7.91
CA ILE A 394 -18.79 6.98 -6.75
C ILE A 394 -20.20 6.41 -6.57
N GLY A 395 -20.66 6.36 -5.32
CA GLY A 395 -22.03 5.96 -4.96
C GLY A 395 -22.87 7.16 -4.55
N TYR A 396 -24.16 7.16 -4.88
CA TYR A 396 -25.10 8.19 -4.43
C TYR A 396 -26.43 7.55 -3.99
N LEU A 397 -26.94 8.03 -2.86
CA LEU A 397 -28.20 7.61 -2.25
C LEU A 397 -29.20 8.77 -2.34
N PRO A 398 -30.07 8.83 -3.37
CA PRO A 398 -30.89 10.01 -3.62
C PRO A 398 -31.88 10.34 -2.50
N LYS A 399 -32.46 9.32 -1.86
CA LYS A 399 -33.41 9.51 -0.75
C LYS A 399 -32.72 10.06 0.49
N GLU A 400 -31.52 9.57 0.78
CA GLU A 400 -30.72 9.98 1.93
C GLU A 400 -29.87 11.24 1.65
N LYS A 401 -29.71 11.63 0.38
CA LYS A 401 -28.83 12.72 -0.09
C LYS A 401 -27.37 12.56 0.36
N VAL A 402 -26.91 11.31 0.36
CA VAL A 402 -25.56 10.92 0.76
C VAL A 402 -24.76 10.50 -0.48
N LEU A 403 -23.61 11.14 -0.68
CA LEU A 403 -22.60 10.72 -1.64
C LEU A 403 -21.56 9.84 -0.94
N ILE A 404 -21.07 8.80 -1.60
CA ILE A 404 -20.03 7.89 -1.14
C ILE A 404 -18.91 7.94 -2.17
N GLU A 405 -17.69 8.24 -1.74
CA GLU A 405 -16.52 8.37 -2.62
C GLU A 405 -15.25 7.93 -1.88
N ALA A 406 -14.22 7.52 -2.63
CA ALA A 406 -12.98 7.02 -2.06
C ALA A 406 -11.92 8.10 -1.87
N ASP A 407 -11.05 8.28 -2.87
CA ASP A 407 -9.80 9.05 -2.77
C ASP A 407 -9.87 10.43 -3.42
N VAL A 408 -11.06 10.90 -3.81
CA VAL A 408 -11.18 12.17 -4.52
C VAL A 408 -11.49 13.34 -3.58
N TYR A 409 -11.97 13.05 -2.37
CA TYR A 409 -11.98 14.01 -1.27
C TYR A 409 -11.66 13.37 0.08
N ASN A 410 -10.43 13.57 0.56
CA ASN A 410 -9.99 13.05 1.86
C ASN A 410 -10.07 14.19 2.90
N PRO A 411 -11.17 14.32 3.66
CA PRO A 411 -11.34 15.43 4.59
C PRO A 411 -10.35 15.38 5.74
N ALA A 412 -9.77 16.55 6.04
CA ALA A 412 -8.91 16.72 7.20
C ALA A 412 -9.68 16.47 8.52
N PRO A 413 -8.97 16.25 9.64
CA PRO A 413 -9.57 16.22 10.96
C PRO A 413 -10.49 17.43 11.21
N ALA A 414 -11.52 17.25 12.03
CA ALA A 414 -12.44 18.33 12.34
C ALA A 414 -11.68 19.55 12.89
N ASN A 415 -12.02 20.74 12.39
CA ASN A 415 -11.40 22.02 12.75
C ASN A 415 -9.90 22.16 12.38
N ALA A 416 -9.37 21.31 11.50
CA ALA A 416 -8.04 21.52 10.93
C ALA A 416 -7.98 22.84 10.14
N ALA A 417 -6.80 23.47 10.12
CA ALA A 417 -6.56 24.62 9.26
C ALA A 417 -6.79 24.25 7.78
N PRO A 418 -7.32 25.18 6.95
CA PRO A 418 -7.50 24.91 5.52
C PRO A 418 -6.18 24.50 4.85
N GLY A 419 -6.22 23.37 4.14
CA GLY A 419 -5.13 22.94 3.28
C GLY A 419 -5.16 23.63 1.92
N PRO A 420 -4.14 23.40 1.07
CA PRO A 420 -4.20 23.80 -0.33
C PRO A 420 -5.38 23.12 -1.04
N VAL A 421 -5.96 23.79 -2.03
CA VAL A 421 -7.03 23.23 -2.86
C VAL A 421 -6.48 22.04 -3.65
N VAL A 422 -7.16 20.89 -3.53
CA VAL A 422 -6.81 19.65 -4.22
C VAL A 422 -7.63 19.53 -5.50
N LYS A 423 -6.98 19.21 -6.62
CA LYS A 423 -7.63 19.10 -7.94
C LYS A 423 -8.72 18.03 -7.97
N GLU A 424 -8.49 16.89 -7.32
CA GLU A 424 -9.48 15.81 -7.24
C GLU A 424 -10.76 16.24 -6.50
N SER A 425 -10.64 17.07 -5.47
CA SER A 425 -11.82 17.59 -4.76
C SER A 425 -12.61 18.58 -5.61
N VAL A 426 -11.93 19.37 -6.45
CA VAL A 426 -12.59 20.20 -7.48
C VAL A 426 -13.28 19.31 -8.52
N ASN A 427 -12.62 18.24 -8.98
CA ASN A 427 -13.19 17.29 -9.93
C ASN A 427 -14.46 16.61 -9.38
N LEU A 428 -14.46 16.20 -8.11
CA LEU A 428 -15.64 15.65 -7.44
C LEU A 428 -16.80 16.64 -7.47
N TYR A 429 -16.56 17.90 -7.08
CA TYR A 429 -17.58 18.94 -7.06
C TYR A 429 -18.17 19.22 -8.46
N GLU A 430 -17.35 19.26 -9.51
CA GLU A 430 -17.84 19.46 -10.87
C GLU A 430 -18.61 18.23 -11.39
N ASN A 431 -18.24 17.01 -10.99
CA ASN A 431 -19.03 15.81 -11.29
C ASN A 431 -20.40 15.81 -10.58
N ILE A 432 -20.46 16.24 -9.31
CA ILE A 432 -21.72 16.41 -8.58
C ILE A 432 -22.68 17.35 -9.33
N LYS A 433 -22.16 18.49 -9.82
CA LYS A 433 -22.96 19.43 -10.62
C LYS A 433 -23.32 18.89 -11.99
N ARG A 434 -22.39 18.24 -12.70
CA ARG A 434 -22.62 17.65 -14.02
C ARG A 434 -23.73 16.59 -13.98
N LEU A 435 -23.76 15.79 -12.92
CA LEU A 435 -24.72 14.73 -12.69
C LEU A 435 -26.04 15.22 -12.05
N ASP A 436 -26.12 16.51 -11.70
CA ASP A 436 -27.27 17.14 -11.01
C ASP A 436 -27.68 16.41 -9.71
N LEU A 437 -26.69 16.06 -8.89
CA LEU A 437 -26.91 15.35 -7.62
C LEU A 437 -27.22 16.33 -6.48
N ASP A 438 -28.36 16.14 -5.81
CA ASP A 438 -28.73 16.87 -4.60
C ASP A 438 -28.03 16.26 -3.37
N VAL A 439 -26.74 16.59 -3.21
CA VAL A 439 -25.88 16.07 -2.13
C VAL A 439 -25.95 16.98 -0.90
N GLN A 440 -26.29 16.41 0.25
CA GLN A 440 -26.24 17.10 1.54
C GLN A 440 -25.05 16.64 2.39
N GLN A 441 -24.77 15.34 2.36
CA GLN A 441 -23.71 14.71 3.14
C GLN A 441 -22.80 13.89 2.22
N ILE A 442 -21.52 13.83 2.56
CA ILE A 442 -20.55 12.94 1.93
C ILE A 442 -20.08 11.94 2.99
N ALA A 443 -19.98 10.67 2.60
CA ALA A 443 -19.37 9.59 3.34
C ALA A 443 -18.09 9.14 2.59
N PRO A 444 -16.98 9.87 2.75
CA PRO A 444 -15.70 9.50 2.16
C PRO A 444 -15.23 8.15 2.72
N LEU A 445 -14.48 7.37 1.95
CA LEU A 445 -13.90 6.12 2.42
C LEU A 445 -12.55 6.32 3.12
N HIS A 446 -12.11 7.58 3.24
CA HIS A 446 -10.98 8.05 4.04
C HIS A 446 -11.38 9.21 4.95
N GLY A 447 -10.77 9.32 6.12
CA GLY A 447 -11.07 10.44 7.02
C GLY A 447 -12.41 10.29 7.75
N ARG A 448 -13.33 11.25 7.60
CA ARG A 448 -14.55 11.38 8.43
C ARG A 448 -15.79 11.75 7.60
N LEU A 449 -16.98 11.50 8.16
CA LEU A 449 -18.22 12.04 7.63
C LEU A 449 -18.19 13.58 7.61
N VAL A 450 -18.72 14.15 6.54
CA VAL A 450 -18.70 15.60 6.26
C VAL A 450 -19.96 16.05 5.55
N MET A 451 -20.27 17.34 5.65
CA MET A 451 -21.35 17.95 4.87
C MET A 451 -20.83 18.39 3.50
N MET A 452 -21.73 18.56 2.53
CA MET A 452 -21.38 19.12 1.22
C MET A 452 -20.68 20.49 1.34
N SER A 453 -21.01 21.28 2.37
CA SER A 453 -20.37 22.56 2.67
C SER A 453 -18.90 22.44 3.08
N ASP A 454 -18.45 21.29 3.61
CA ASP A 454 -17.04 21.06 3.90
C ASP A 454 -16.23 20.89 2.60
N LEU A 455 -16.78 20.17 1.61
CA LEU A 455 -16.19 20.07 0.28
C LEU A 455 -16.12 21.45 -0.38
N GLN A 456 -17.22 22.22 -0.37
CA GLN A 456 -17.26 23.57 -0.93
C GLN A 456 -16.18 24.47 -0.32
N LYS A 457 -16.05 24.47 1.01
CA LYS A 457 -14.98 25.21 1.71
C LYS A 457 -13.59 24.74 1.29
N ALA A 458 -13.36 23.43 1.19
CA ALA A 458 -12.07 22.85 0.80
C ALA A 458 -11.62 23.27 -0.61
N ILE A 459 -12.56 23.60 -1.49
CA ILE A 459 -12.28 24.09 -2.86
C ILE A 459 -12.46 25.61 -3.02
N GLY A 460 -12.59 26.36 -1.92
CA GLY A 460 -12.72 27.82 -1.95
C GLY A 460 -14.05 28.33 -2.51
N ARG A 461 -15.13 27.56 -2.39
CA ARG A 461 -16.51 27.97 -2.73
C ARG A 461 -17.27 28.31 -1.44
N ASN A 462 -18.00 29.43 -1.46
CA ASN A 462 -18.87 29.88 -0.36
C ASN A 462 -20.33 29.53 -0.63
#